data_AF-A0A2P0QIU7-F1
#
_entry.id   AF-A0A2P0QIU7-F1
#
_cell.length_a   1.000
_cell.length_b   1.000
_cell.length_c   1.000
_cell.angle_alpha   90.00
_cell.angle_beta   90.00
_cell.angle_gamma   90.00
#
_symmetry.space_group_name_H-M   'P 1'
#
loop_
_entity.id
_entity.type
_entity.pdbx_description
1 polymer ?
#
loop_
_entity_poly.entity_id
_entity_poly.type
_entity_poly.pdbx_seq_one_letter_code
_entity_poly.pdbx_strand_id
1 'polypeptide(L)'
;MPTKSIKAKNYVKKKINFLLKNLDFIFEYFFIGFIIGNIFGSFLVFFRPWFIWDGLLMICLILILESGNYLFFKISKKQKKFHSYLSIRTGLLIGFFIDAYKVGS
;
A
#
# COMPACT_ATOMS: atom_id res chain seq x y z
N MET A 1 19.41 -7.64 -38.06
CA MET A 1 18.78 -8.18 -36.84
C MET A 1 19.10 -7.28 -35.66
N PRO A 2 18.11 -6.71 -34.93
CA PRO A 2 18.41 -5.89 -33.77
C PRO A 2 19.11 -6.74 -32.70
N THR A 3 20.29 -6.28 -32.26
CA THR A 3 21.09 -6.92 -31.21
C THR A 3 20.30 -6.97 -29.89
N LYS A 4 20.51 -8.01 -29.08
CA LYS A 4 19.75 -8.25 -27.83
C LYS A 4 19.72 -7.02 -26.89
N SER A 5 20.77 -6.18 -26.93
CA SER A 5 20.88 -4.95 -26.13
C SER A 5 19.88 -3.85 -26.54
N ILE A 6 19.55 -3.74 -27.84
CA ILE A 6 18.58 -2.74 -28.35
C ILE A 6 17.16 -3.10 -27.91
N LYS A 7 16.81 -4.39 -27.93
CA LYS A 7 15.52 -4.88 -27.43
C LYS A 7 15.34 -4.61 -25.93
N ALA A 8 16.39 -4.82 -25.14
CA ALA A 8 16.38 -4.54 -23.69
C ALA A 8 16.16 -3.05 -23.40
N LYS A 9 16.88 -2.14 -24.09
CA LYS A 9 16.69 -0.69 -23.95
C LYS A 9 15.27 -0.25 -24.28
N ASN A 10 14.68 -0.79 -25.35
CA ASN A 10 13.31 -0.47 -25.74
C ASN A 10 12.27 -0.98 -24.73
N TYR A 11 12.51 -2.14 -24.11
CA TYR A 11 11.65 -2.65 -23.05
C TYR A 11 11.67 -1.77 -21.80
N VAL A 12 12.86 -1.36 -21.36
CA VAL A 12 13.02 -0.44 -20.22
C VAL A 12 12.35 0.90 -20.49
N LYS A 13 12.57 1.49 -21.68
CA LYS A 13 11.93 2.75 -22.07
C LYS A 13 10.41 2.64 -22.06
N LYS A 14 9.84 1.52 -22.54
CA LYS A 14 8.41 1.26 -22.49
C LYS A 14 7.87 1.16 -21.06
N LYS A 15 8.62 0.52 -20.15
CA LYS A 15 8.24 0.40 -18.73
C LYS A 15 8.30 1.75 -18.01
N ILE A 16 9.32 2.56 -18.26
CA ILE A 16 9.44 3.92 -17.71
C ILE A 16 8.31 4.82 -18.22
N ASN A 17 8.01 4.81 -19.51
CA ASN A 17 6.88 5.58 -20.06
C ASN A 17 5.54 5.14 -19.48
N PHE A 18 5.36 3.84 -19.22
CA PHE A 18 4.16 3.34 -18.55
C PHE A 18 4.06 3.85 -17.11
N LEU A 19 5.18 3.90 -16.37
CA LEU A 19 5.21 4.45 -15.02
C LEU A 19 4.92 5.95 -15.02
N LEU A 20 5.60 6.73 -15.86
CA LEU A 20 5.40 8.18 -15.98
C LEU A 20 3.94 8.52 -16.31
N LYS A 21 3.30 7.78 -17.21
CA LYS A 21 1.91 8.03 -17.60
C LYS A 21 0.90 7.72 -16.49
N ASN A 22 1.20 6.79 -15.60
CA ASN A 22 0.31 6.39 -14.50
C ASN A 22 0.75 6.94 -13.14
N LEU A 23 1.79 7.79 -13.11
CA LEU A 23 2.41 8.25 -11.88
C LEU A 23 1.41 9.02 -11.02
N ASP A 24 0.67 9.96 -11.62
CA ASP A 24 -0.34 10.76 -10.92
C ASP A 24 -1.38 9.88 -10.23
N PHE A 25 -1.90 8.88 -10.95
CA PHE A 25 -2.87 7.93 -10.42
C PHE A 25 -2.28 7.07 -9.30
N ILE A 26 -1.03 6.60 -9.44
CA ILE A 26 -0.33 5.84 -8.39
C ILE A 26 -0.17 6.69 -7.13
N PHE A 27 0.26 7.94 -7.27
CA PHE A 27 0.43 8.87 -6.15
C PHE A 27 -0.90 9.21 -5.48
N GLU A 28 -1.97 9.42 -6.24
CA GLU A 28 -3.30 9.67 -5.69
C GLU A 28 -3.74 8.54 -4.75
N TYR A 29 -3.70 7.28 -5.22
CA TYR A 29 -4.05 6.14 -4.37
C TYR A 29 -3.11 5.94 -3.19
N PHE A 30 -1.82 6.22 -3.38
CA PHE A 30 -0.85 6.22 -2.31
C PHE A 30 -1.25 7.22 -1.21
N PHE A 31 -1.56 8.46 -1.57
CA PHE A 31 -1.96 9.49 -0.62
C PHE A 31 -3.29 9.17 0.07
N ILE A 32 -4.27 8.62 -0.64
CA ILE A 32 -5.52 8.15 -0.04
C ILE A 32 -5.22 7.09 1.03
N GLY A 33 -4.40 6.08 0.71
CA GLY A 33 -3.97 5.08 1.67
C GLY A 33 -3.22 5.68 2.86
N PHE A 34 -2.32 6.62 2.61
CA PHE A 34 -1.53 7.31 3.63
C PHE A 34 -2.39 8.10 4.63
N ILE A 35 -3.33 8.90 4.12
CA ILE A 35 -4.25 9.68 4.95
C ILE A 35 -5.10 8.74 5.81
N ILE A 36 -5.64 7.67 5.23
CA ILE A 36 -6.43 6.67 5.96
C ILE A 36 -5.59 6.02 7.07
N GLY A 37 -4.35 5.63 6.78
CA GLY A 37 -3.44 5.03 7.76
C GLY A 37 -3.17 5.96 8.95
N ASN A 38 -2.91 7.24 8.68
CA ASN A 38 -2.69 8.24 9.74
C ASN A 38 -3.94 8.52 10.58
N ILE A 39 -5.12 8.62 9.95
CA ILE A 39 -6.40 8.80 10.66
C ILE A 39 -6.67 7.59 11.55
N PHE A 40 -6.41 6.38 11.06
CA PHE A 40 -6.59 5.17 11.85
C PHE A 40 -5.60 5.09 13.01
N GLY A 41 -4.34 5.49 12.83
CA GLY A 41 -3.36 5.58 13.91
C GLY A 41 -3.85 6.48 15.05
N SER A 42 -4.36 7.67 14.69
CA SER A 42 -5.00 8.58 15.66
C SER A 42 -6.25 7.97 16.31
N PHE A 43 -7.05 7.21 15.56
CA PHE A 43 -8.20 6.48 16.09
C PHE A 43 -7.79 5.42 17.13
N LEU A 44 -6.68 4.70 16.91
CA LEU A 44 -6.17 3.68 17.83
C LEU A 44 -5.76 4.24 19.19
N VAL A 45 -5.28 5.48 19.24
CA VAL A 45 -4.96 6.16 20.51
C VAL A 45 -6.21 6.25 21.41
N PHE A 46 -7.41 6.41 20.85
CA PHE A 46 -8.65 6.38 21.61
C PHE A 46 -9.00 4.99 22.19
N PHE A 47 -8.55 3.91 21.55
CA PHE A 47 -8.79 2.53 22.03
C PHE A 47 -7.70 2.02 22.97
N ARG A 48 -6.51 2.62 22.95
CA ARG A 48 -5.39 2.28 23.83
C ARG A 48 -5.74 2.22 25.33
N PRO A 49 -6.53 3.15 25.92
CA PRO A 49 -6.92 3.03 27.32
C PRO A 49 -7.83 1.82 27.61
N TRP A 50 -8.50 1.25 26.60
CA TRP A 50 -9.37 0.09 26.76
C TRP A 50 -8.65 -1.24 26.49
N PHE A 51 -7.52 -1.22 25.78
CA PHE A 51 -6.74 -2.40 25.41
C PHE A 51 -5.25 -2.19 25.71
N ILE A 52 -4.76 -2.89 26.74
CA ILE A 52 -3.36 -2.83 27.22
C ILE A 52 -2.36 -3.54 26.29
N TRP A 53 -2.83 -4.32 25.33
CA TRP A 53 -1.98 -5.14 24.46
C TRP A 53 -1.81 -4.51 23.07
N ASP A 54 -0.99 -3.46 22.98
CA ASP A 54 -0.59 -2.82 21.71
C ASP A 54 -0.11 -3.87 20.67
N GLY A 55 0.53 -4.96 21.11
CA GLY A 55 0.93 -6.08 20.26
C GLY A 55 -0.24 -6.90 19.68
N LEU A 56 -1.32 -7.12 20.45
CA LEU A 56 -2.53 -7.80 19.97
C LEU A 56 -3.24 -6.93 18.93
N LEU A 57 -3.22 -5.61 19.13
CA LEU A 57 -3.74 -4.65 18.17
C LEU A 57 -2.97 -4.72 16.85
N MET A 58 -1.64 -4.77 16.90
CA MET A 58 -0.81 -4.98 15.70
C MET A 58 -1.10 -6.32 15.00
N ILE A 59 -1.27 -7.40 15.75
CA ILE A 59 -1.64 -8.71 15.16
C ILE A 59 -3.00 -8.66 14.49
N CYS A 60 -4.01 -8.08 15.13
CA CYS A 60 -5.34 -7.87 14.54
C CYS A 60 -5.25 -7.02 13.25
N LEU A 61 -4.43 -5.98 13.25
CA LEU A 61 -4.24 -5.10 12.11
C LEU A 61 -3.59 -5.82 10.93
N ILE A 62 -2.55 -6.62 11.18
CA ILE A 62 -1.92 -7.48 10.18
C ILE A 62 -2.94 -8.49 9.60
N LEU A 63 -3.74 -9.13 10.47
CA LEU A 63 -4.77 -10.08 10.05
C LEU A 63 -5.86 -9.44 9.18
N ILE A 64 -6.30 -8.22 9.51
CA ILE A 64 -7.27 -7.45 8.70
C ILE A 64 -6.66 -7.13 7.34
N LEU A 65 -5.40 -6.70 7.28
CA LEU A 65 -4.70 -6.41 6.03
C LEU A 65 -4.51 -7.66 5.16
N GLU A 66 -4.16 -8.79 5.77
CA GLU A 66 -4.00 -10.06 5.06
C GLU A 66 -5.34 -10.60 4.56
N SER A 67 -6.40 -10.50 5.37
CA SER A 67 -7.76 -10.86 4.98
C SER A 67 -8.27 -9.98 3.84
N GLY A 68 -8.04 -8.67 3.92
CA GLY A 68 -8.35 -7.73 2.83
C GLY A 68 -7.60 -8.06 1.55
N ASN A 69 -6.33 -8.46 1.65
CA ASN A 69 -5.51 -8.87 0.51
C ASN A 69 -6.01 -10.18 -0.12
N TYR A 70 -6.43 -11.15 0.70
CA TYR A 70 -7.03 -12.40 0.22
C TYR A 70 -8.35 -12.15 -0.53
N LEU A 71 -9.24 -11.32 0.05
CA LEU A 71 -10.49 -10.92 -0.59
C LEU A 71 -10.23 -10.17 -1.91
N PHE A 72 -9.29 -9.23 -1.90
CA PHE A 72 -8.92 -8.48 -3.08
C PHE A 72 -8.29 -9.37 -4.16
N PHE A 73 -7.44 -10.33 -3.80
CA PHE A 73 -6.86 -11.29 -4.75
C PHE A 73 -7.96 -12.13 -5.41
N LYS A 74 -8.95 -12.59 -4.64
CA LYS A 74 -10.09 -13.35 -5.15
C LYS A 74 -10.95 -12.52 -6.10
N ILE A 75 -11.20 -11.25 -5.78
CA ILE A 75 -11.97 -10.30 -6.61
C ILE A 75 -11.17 -9.91 -7.86
N SER A 76 -9.88 -9.65 -7.72
CA SER A 76 -8.98 -9.21 -8.80
C SER A 76 -8.64 -10.33 -9.77
N LYS A 77 -8.78 -11.61 -9.40
CA LYS A 77 -8.76 -12.72 -10.37
C LYS A 77 -9.82 -12.54 -11.48
N LYS A 78 -10.86 -11.73 -11.21
CA LYS A 78 -11.95 -11.36 -12.13
C LYS A 78 -11.74 -10.00 -12.83
N GLN A 79 -10.83 -9.13 -12.37
CA GLN A 79 -10.59 -7.80 -12.96
C GLN A 79 -9.10 -7.42 -13.03
N LYS A 80 -8.67 -6.85 -14.18
CA LYS A 80 -7.28 -6.41 -14.45
C LYS A 80 -6.81 -5.18 -13.63
N LYS A 81 -7.60 -4.62 -12.71
CA LYS A 81 -7.26 -3.40 -11.93
C LYS A 81 -6.41 -3.66 -10.69
N PHE A 82 -5.34 -4.44 -10.82
CA PHE A 82 -4.48 -4.82 -9.70
C PHE A 82 -3.61 -3.65 -9.16
N HIS A 83 -3.29 -2.66 -9.99
CA HIS A 83 -2.29 -1.64 -9.65
C HIS A 83 -2.74 -0.60 -8.62
N SER A 84 -4.03 -0.24 -8.56
CA SER A 84 -4.52 0.77 -7.62
C SER A 84 -4.45 0.30 -6.16
N TYR A 85 -4.88 -0.93 -5.89
CA TYR A 85 -4.93 -1.49 -4.53
C TYR A 85 -3.56 -1.60 -3.88
N LEU A 86 -2.54 -1.98 -4.67
CA LEU A 86 -1.17 -2.06 -4.18
C LEU A 86 -0.69 -0.69 -3.68
N SER A 87 -1.00 0.39 -4.41
CA SER A 87 -0.61 1.76 -4.05
C SER A 87 -1.30 2.22 -2.76
N ILE A 88 -2.61 1.94 -2.60
CA ILE A 88 -3.35 2.23 -1.35
C ILE A 88 -2.74 1.47 -0.18
N ARG A 89 -2.45 0.18 -0.36
CA ARG A 89 -1.87 -0.67 0.68
C ARG A 89 -0.51 -0.15 1.15
N THR A 90 0.36 0.23 0.21
CA THR A 90 1.68 0.79 0.55
C THR A 90 1.53 2.10 1.31
N GLY A 91 0.65 3.00 0.88
CA GLY A 91 0.36 4.25 1.59
C GLY A 91 -0.14 4.02 3.02
N LEU A 92 -1.08 3.09 3.19
CA LEU A 92 -1.68 2.75 4.48
C LEU A 92 -0.66 2.15 5.46
N LEU A 93 0.20 1.23 4.99
CA LEU A 93 1.28 0.66 5.80
C LEU A 93 2.31 1.72 6.23
N ILE A 94 2.66 2.65 5.34
CA ILE A 94 3.58 3.75 5.65
C ILE A 94 2.94 4.70 6.66
N GLY A 95 1.65 5.02 6.51
CA GLY A 95 0.92 5.81 7.49
C GLY A 95 0.98 5.20 8.89
N PHE A 96 0.73 3.88 9.00
CA PHE A 96 0.89 3.18 10.27
C PHE A 96 2.30 3.17 10.81
N PHE A 97 3.29 2.96 9.94
CA PHE A 97 4.67 2.92 10.35
C PHE A 97 5.14 4.26 10.94
N ILE A 98 4.75 5.38 10.31
CA ILE A 98 5.08 6.72 10.81
C ILE A 98 4.44 6.97 12.17
N ASP A 99 3.16 6.61 12.32
CA ASP A 99 2.47 6.81 13.59
C ASP A 99 3.07 5.94 14.70
N ALA A 100 3.32 4.65 14.42
CA ALA A 100 4.00 3.74 15.36
C ALA A 100 5.40 4.22 15.75
N TYR A 101 6.18 4.77 14.81
CA TYR A 101 7.48 5.36 15.08
C TYR A 101 7.38 6.58 16.00
N LYS A 102 6.39 7.45 15.78
CA LYS A 102 6.15 8.65 16.60
C LYS A 102 5.83 8.31 18.06
N VAL A 103 5.11 7.23 18.33
CA VAL A 103 4.77 6.83 19.72
C VAL A 103 5.91 6.09 20.43
N GLY A 104 6.96 5.68 19.70
CA GLY A 104 8.09 4.91 20.22
C GLY A 104 9.38 5.71 20.46
N SER A 105 9.44 6.99 20.05
CA SER A 105 10.54 7.93 20.33
C SER A 105 10.26 8.75 21.59
#